data_AF-I3T7A4-F1
#
_entry.id   AF-I3T7A4-F1
#
_cell.length_a   1.000
_cell.length_b   1.000
_cell.length_c   1.000
_cell.angle_alpha   90.00
_cell.angle_beta   90.00
_cell.angle_gamma   90.00
#
_symmetry.space_group_name_H-M   'P 1'
#
loop_
_entity.id
_entity.type
_entity.pdbx_description
1 polymer ?
#
loop_
_entity_poly.entity_id
_entity_poly.type
_entity_poly.pdbx_seq_one_letter_code
_entity_poly.pdbx_strand_id
1 'polypeptide(L)'
;MQEFTVAVEKIKRHEFIKKADAIVEHYPFGKEDHRIVPRFWIGIESLFANMILKKKKDPTIEEIKSLLCLKQDQPGWVLLSKGSNVKLLGRGDEMLATAVDFELWKDKVLERAGFDVAFKEYYERKRRDFPTQCAHMQLANYPSNILDPINCPDQTCGRSMEIESVSYKCCHGHSHKAEVPAESGVVKIEKKYSP
;
A
#
# COMPACT_ATOMS: atom_id res chain seq x y z
N MET A 1 -6.11 -14.62 6.96
CA MET A 1 -5.28 -14.18 8.12
C MET A 1 -5.24 -15.15 9.29
N GLN A 2 -6.29 -15.90 9.64
CA GLN A 2 -6.22 -16.90 10.72
C GLN A 2 -5.11 -17.96 10.49
N GLU A 3 -4.95 -18.41 9.24
CA GLU A 3 -3.86 -19.33 8.86
C GLU A 3 -2.47 -18.73 9.08
N PHE A 4 -2.31 -17.42 8.87
CA PHE A 4 -1.06 -16.72 9.14
C PHE A 4 -0.72 -16.77 10.62
N THR A 5 -1.70 -16.50 11.48
CA THR A 5 -1.54 -16.62 12.93
C THR A 5 -1.10 -18.03 13.33
N VAL A 6 -1.72 -19.06 12.76
CA VAL A 6 -1.34 -20.47 13.02
C VAL A 6 0.09 -20.75 12.56
N ALA A 7 0.48 -20.29 11.37
CA ALA A 7 1.84 -20.47 10.86
C ALA A 7 2.87 -19.80 11.76
N VAL A 8 2.64 -18.54 12.17
CA VAL A 8 3.56 -17.82 13.07
C VAL A 8 3.64 -18.46 14.45
N GLU A 9 2.54 -18.97 15.00
CA GLU A 9 2.56 -19.71 16.28
C GLU A 9 3.39 -21.00 16.19
N LYS A 10 3.40 -21.68 15.03
CA LYS A 10 4.29 -22.83 14.79
C LYS A 10 5.76 -22.39 14.74
N ILE A 11 6.07 -21.32 14.01
CA ILE A 11 7.41 -20.73 13.93
C ILE A 11 7.94 -20.41 15.33
N LYS A 12 7.16 -19.67 16.13
CA LYS A 12 7.54 -19.26 17.50
C LYS A 12 7.97 -20.43 18.39
N ARG A 13 7.33 -21.58 18.22
CA ARG A 13 7.59 -22.78 19.05
C ARG A 13 8.72 -23.65 18.50
N HIS A 14 9.15 -23.40 17.27
CA HIS A 14 10.12 -24.21 16.57
C HIS A 14 11.51 -24.12 17.20
N GLU A 15 12.24 -25.24 17.24
CA GLU A 15 13.52 -25.33 17.95
C GLU A 15 14.59 -24.38 17.40
N PHE A 16 14.62 -24.12 16.09
CA PHE A 16 15.58 -23.17 15.49
C PHE A 16 15.37 -21.74 15.99
N ILE A 17 14.13 -21.31 16.24
CA ILE A 17 13.85 -19.99 16.81
C ILE A 17 14.36 -19.92 18.25
N LYS A 18 14.14 -20.97 19.04
CA LYS A 18 14.67 -21.08 20.40
C LYS A 18 16.19 -21.10 20.43
N LYS A 19 16.83 -21.87 19.54
CA LYS A 19 18.30 -21.95 19.41
C LYS A 19 18.91 -20.62 18.98
N ALA A 20 18.19 -19.84 18.17
CA ALA A 20 18.60 -18.50 17.74
C ALA A 20 18.37 -17.41 18.80
N ASP A 21 17.80 -17.76 19.96
CA ASP A 21 17.36 -16.81 20.99
C ASP A 21 16.48 -15.69 20.42
N ALA A 22 15.66 -16.02 19.43
CA ALA A 22 14.80 -15.08 18.73
C ALA A 22 13.42 -15.04 19.38
N ILE A 23 12.96 -13.85 19.75
CA ILE A 23 11.59 -13.61 20.23
C ILE A 23 10.76 -13.13 19.03
N VAL A 24 9.76 -13.92 18.67
CA VAL A 24 8.80 -13.58 17.60
C VAL A 24 7.44 -13.34 18.23
N GLU A 25 6.89 -12.16 18.01
CA GLU A 25 5.56 -11.79 18.47
C GLU A 25 4.64 -11.55 17.27
N HIS A 26 3.37 -11.94 17.41
CA HIS A 26 2.36 -11.72 16.40
C HIS A 26 1.26 -10.86 17.00
N TYR A 27 1.03 -9.71 16.38
CA TYR A 27 -0.01 -8.78 16.79
C TYR A 27 -1.10 -8.72 15.70
N PRO A 28 -2.24 -9.42 15.89
CA PRO A 28 -3.35 -9.34 14.94
C PRO A 28 -4.01 -7.97 15.04
N PHE A 29 -3.57 -7.07 14.18
CA PHE A 29 -3.95 -5.65 14.22
C PHE A 29 -5.47 -5.47 14.18
N GLY A 30 -6.01 -4.81 15.20
CA GLY A 30 -7.44 -4.56 15.32
C GLY A 30 -8.29 -5.74 15.80
N LYS A 31 -7.70 -6.86 16.24
CA LYS A 31 -8.48 -8.01 16.77
C LYS A 31 -9.23 -7.68 18.07
N GLU A 32 -8.62 -6.90 18.96
CA GLU A 32 -9.21 -6.57 20.27
C GLU A 32 -10.12 -5.34 20.20
N ASP A 33 -9.70 -4.30 19.46
CA ASP A 33 -10.49 -3.10 19.22
C ASP A 33 -10.49 -2.77 17.73
N HIS A 34 -11.59 -3.11 17.05
CA HIS A 34 -11.74 -2.85 15.61
C HIS A 34 -11.66 -1.36 15.26
N ARG A 35 -11.96 -0.45 16.22
CA ARG A 35 -11.92 1.00 16.02
C ARG A 35 -10.50 1.53 15.84
N ILE A 36 -9.47 0.76 16.23
CA ILE A 36 -8.08 1.14 16.00
C ILE A 36 -7.72 1.14 14.52
N VAL A 37 -8.36 0.28 13.71
CA VAL A 37 -8.02 0.14 12.28
C VAL A 37 -8.38 1.40 11.50
N PRO A 38 -9.63 1.93 11.56
CA PRO A 38 -9.94 3.21 10.91
C PRO A 38 -9.07 4.36 11.42
N ARG A 39 -8.85 4.47 12.74
CA ARG A 39 -8.04 5.55 13.33
C ARG A 39 -6.60 5.54 12.84
N PHE A 40 -6.00 4.36 12.74
CA PHE A 40 -4.67 4.18 12.19
C PHE A 40 -4.60 4.68 10.75
N TRP A 41 -5.53 4.26 9.90
CA TRP A 41 -5.54 4.69 8.49
C TRP A 41 -5.78 6.19 8.33
N ILE A 42 -6.68 6.79 9.12
CA ILE A 42 -6.86 8.25 9.15
C ILE A 42 -5.55 8.95 9.50
N GLY A 43 -4.80 8.43 10.47
CA GLY A 43 -3.48 8.94 10.85
C GLY A 43 -2.45 8.84 9.72
N ILE A 44 -2.36 7.67 9.05
CA ILE A 44 -1.43 7.47 7.94
C ILE A 44 -1.78 8.35 6.73
N GLU A 45 -3.06 8.47 6.39
CA GLU A 45 -3.51 9.36 5.31
C GLU A 45 -3.21 10.83 5.62
N SER A 46 -3.47 11.26 6.86
CA SER A 46 -3.17 12.62 7.32
C SER A 46 -1.67 12.90 7.31
N LEU A 47 -0.84 11.93 7.70
CA LEU A 47 0.61 12.03 7.63
C LEU A 47 1.07 12.19 6.18
N PHE A 48 0.59 11.34 5.28
CA PHE A 48 0.91 11.40 3.85
C PHE A 48 0.51 12.74 3.22
N ALA A 49 -0.72 13.20 3.50
CA ALA A 49 -1.22 14.51 3.08
C ALA A 49 -0.28 15.65 3.52
N ASN A 50 0.14 15.65 4.78
CA ASN A 50 1.09 16.63 5.31
C ASN A 50 2.47 16.56 4.65
N MET A 51 2.95 15.36 4.31
CA MET A 51 4.25 15.18 3.63
C MET A 51 4.22 15.77 2.22
N ILE A 52 3.15 15.54 1.46
CA ILE A 52 2.98 16.12 0.11
C ILE A 52 2.94 17.65 0.19
N LEU A 53 2.14 18.21 1.10
CA LEU A 53 1.99 19.65 1.28
C LEU A 53 3.31 20.35 1.58
N LYS A 54 4.12 19.78 2.47
CA LYS A 54 5.39 20.37 2.91
C LYS A 54 6.48 20.28 1.85
N LYS A 55 6.26 19.55 0.73
CA LYS A 55 7.24 19.27 -0.35
C LYS A 55 8.61 18.84 0.18
N LYS A 56 8.67 18.26 1.38
CA LYS A 56 9.91 17.78 1.98
C LYS A 56 10.26 16.44 1.35
N LYS A 57 11.50 16.30 0.87
CA LYS A 57 12.07 15.01 0.49
C LYS A 57 12.36 14.21 1.77
N ASP A 58 11.31 13.67 2.37
CA ASP A 58 11.42 12.75 3.48
C ASP A 58 11.57 11.33 2.93
N PRO A 59 12.67 10.61 3.24
CA PRO A 59 12.88 9.25 2.74
C PRO A 59 11.77 8.26 3.17
N THR A 60 11.03 8.56 4.23
CA THR A 60 9.92 7.71 4.71
C THR A 60 8.68 7.79 3.82
N ILE A 61 8.60 8.74 2.88
CA ILE A 61 7.41 8.93 2.04
C ILE A 61 7.13 7.70 1.16
N GLU A 62 8.17 6.99 0.72
CA GLU A 62 8.02 5.79 -0.11
C GLU A 62 7.50 4.60 0.70
N GLU A 63 7.86 4.50 1.98
CA GLU A 63 7.32 3.49 2.90
C GLU A 63 5.84 3.75 3.19
N ILE A 64 5.47 5.02 3.41
CA ILE A 64 4.06 5.42 3.60
C ILE A 64 3.22 5.14 2.35
N LYS A 65 3.73 5.46 1.15
CA LYS A 65 3.05 5.09 -0.11
C LYS A 65 2.86 3.59 -0.22
N SER A 66 3.91 2.81 0.07
CA SER A 66 3.86 1.35 0.01
C SER A 66 2.81 0.79 0.97
N LEU A 67 2.75 1.30 2.21
CA LEU A 67 1.75 0.90 3.20
C LEU A 67 0.32 1.24 2.75
N LEU A 68 0.11 2.44 2.20
CA LEU A 68 -1.22 2.86 1.75
C LEU A 68 -1.71 2.05 0.53
N CYS A 69 -0.81 1.61 -0.35
CA CYS A 69 -1.15 0.68 -1.44
C CYS A 69 -1.67 -0.67 -0.92
N LEU A 70 -1.16 -1.13 0.23
CA LEU A 70 -1.59 -2.38 0.86
C LEU A 70 -2.91 -2.26 1.63
N LYS A 71 -3.44 -1.05 1.85
CA LYS A 71 -4.62 -0.80 2.69
C LYS A 71 -5.85 -1.61 2.25
N GLN A 72 -6.04 -1.76 0.94
CA GLN A 72 -7.20 -2.41 0.35
C GLN A 72 -6.92 -3.85 -0.11
N ASP A 73 -5.66 -4.30 -0.01
CA ASP A 73 -5.27 -5.63 -0.49
C ASP A 73 -5.95 -6.74 0.31
N GLN A 74 -6.37 -7.77 -0.42
CA GLN A 74 -6.93 -9.01 0.13
C GLN A 74 -5.95 -10.16 -0.12
N PRO A 75 -5.66 -11.02 0.86
CA PRO A 75 -6.37 -11.21 2.13
C PRO A 75 -5.91 -10.28 3.29
N GLY A 76 -5.17 -9.22 2.98
CA GLY A 76 -4.67 -8.22 3.93
C GLY A 76 -3.21 -7.90 3.68
N TRP A 77 -2.54 -7.41 4.72
CA TRP A 77 -1.13 -7.05 4.71
C TRP A 77 -0.47 -7.47 6.01
N VAL A 78 0.86 -7.57 5.99
CA VAL A 78 1.68 -7.83 7.18
C VAL A 78 2.83 -6.84 7.24
N LEU A 79 3.09 -6.35 8.44
CA LEU A 79 4.26 -5.55 8.77
C LEU A 79 5.17 -6.36 9.68
N LEU A 80 6.42 -6.53 9.26
CA LEU A 80 7.48 -7.11 10.08
C LEU A 80 8.40 -5.99 10.57
N SER A 81 8.56 -5.87 11.88
CA SER A 81 9.46 -4.92 12.52
C SER A 81 10.43 -5.63 13.46
N LYS A 82 11.55 -4.95 13.74
CA LYS A 82 12.50 -5.30 14.81
C LYS A 82 12.72 -4.06 15.67
N GLY A 83 12.09 -4.04 16.84
CA GLY A 83 11.93 -2.82 17.63
C GLY A 83 11.15 -1.77 16.84
N SER A 84 11.63 -0.53 16.83
CA SER A 84 11.03 0.59 16.08
C SER A 84 11.29 0.55 14.57
N ASN A 85 12.12 -0.37 14.09
CA ASN A 85 12.51 -0.42 12.68
C ASN A 85 11.59 -1.34 11.88
N VAL A 86 10.85 -0.79 10.93
CA VAL A 86 10.13 -1.58 9.92
C VAL A 86 11.16 -2.26 9.02
N LYS A 87 11.06 -3.58 8.86
CA LYS A 87 11.99 -4.39 8.06
C LYS A 87 11.39 -4.78 6.72
N LEU A 88 10.08 -5.05 6.73
CA LEU A 88 9.33 -5.50 5.57
C LEU A 88 7.85 -5.16 5.72
N LEU A 89 7.26 -4.71 4.62
CA LEU A 89 5.82 -4.57 4.40
C LEU A 89 5.47 -5.43 3.19
N GLY A 90 4.37 -6.16 3.26
CA GLY A 90 3.99 -7.07 2.18
C GLY A 90 2.56 -7.54 2.23
N ARG A 91 2.13 -8.16 1.14
CA ARG A 91 0.77 -8.67 0.99
C ARG A 91 0.57 -9.91 1.86
N GLY A 92 -0.65 -10.07 2.35
CA GLY A 92 -0.98 -11.11 3.34
C GLY A 92 -0.78 -12.53 2.82
N ASP A 93 -1.04 -12.78 1.54
CA ASP A 93 -0.86 -14.06 0.87
C ASP A 93 0.64 -14.43 0.70
N GLU A 94 1.45 -13.49 0.22
CA GLU A 94 2.90 -13.66 0.08
C GLU A 94 3.57 -13.91 1.44
N MET A 95 3.14 -13.16 2.46
CA MET A 95 3.61 -13.28 3.83
C MET A 95 3.20 -14.61 4.47
N LEU A 96 1.97 -15.06 4.21
CA LEU A 96 1.50 -16.38 4.61
C LEU A 96 2.30 -17.49 3.97
N ALA A 97 2.51 -17.46 2.66
CA ALA A 97 3.33 -18.46 1.98
C ALA A 97 4.74 -18.51 2.56
N THR A 98 5.34 -17.34 2.83
CA THR A 98 6.66 -17.25 3.47
C THR A 98 6.68 -17.89 4.87
N ALA A 99 5.64 -17.66 5.68
CA ALA A 99 5.53 -18.22 7.02
C ALA A 99 5.27 -19.74 7.00
N VAL A 100 4.45 -20.23 6.06
CA VAL A 100 4.17 -21.67 5.89
C VAL A 100 5.43 -22.42 5.48
N ASP A 101 6.25 -21.82 4.62
CA ASP A 101 7.49 -22.40 4.10
C ASP A 101 8.66 -22.36 5.09
N PHE A 102 8.42 -22.06 6.38
CA PHE A 102 9.48 -21.92 7.38
C PHE A 102 10.45 -23.10 7.44
N GLU A 103 9.95 -24.32 7.28
CA GLU A 103 10.79 -25.53 7.26
C GLU A 103 11.87 -25.50 6.16
N LEU A 104 11.64 -24.77 5.07
CA LEU A 104 12.56 -24.65 3.92
C LEU A 104 13.68 -23.63 4.15
N TRP A 105 13.56 -22.76 5.15
CA TRP A 105 14.52 -21.66 5.37
C TRP A 105 14.91 -21.44 6.84
N LYS A 106 14.40 -22.26 7.77
CA LYS A 106 14.71 -22.20 9.20
C LYS A 106 16.20 -22.19 9.55
N ASP A 107 17.03 -22.86 8.75
CA ASP A 107 18.48 -22.91 8.87
C ASP A 107 19.10 -21.51 8.69
N LYS A 108 18.51 -20.70 7.81
CA LYS A 108 18.96 -19.33 7.55
C LYS A 108 18.78 -18.41 8.75
N VAL A 109 17.92 -18.73 9.71
CA VAL A 109 17.79 -17.95 10.95
C VAL A 109 19.10 -17.95 11.74
N LEU A 110 19.80 -19.09 11.81
CA LEU A 110 21.08 -19.22 12.50
C LEU A 110 22.27 -18.80 11.62
N GLU A 111 22.20 -19.03 10.31
CA GLU A 111 23.26 -18.63 9.38
C GLU A 111 23.30 -17.13 9.09
N ARG A 112 22.21 -16.41 9.32
CA ARG A 112 22.08 -14.96 9.07
C ARG A 112 22.01 -14.19 10.39
N ALA A 113 21.93 -12.86 10.29
CA ALA A 113 21.82 -11.95 11.44
C ALA A 113 20.42 -11.97 12.14
N GLY A 114 19.72 -13.11 12.10
CA GLY A 114 18.45 -13.34 12.80
C GLY A 114 17.22 -13.54 11.91
N PHE A 115 16.09 -13.77 12.57
CA PHE A 115 14.80 -14.09 11.95
C PHE A 115 14.34 -13.04 10.93
N ASP A 116 14.48 -11.75 11.24
CA ASP A 116 14.00 -10.66 10.38
C ASP A 116 14.71 -10.63 9.02
N VAL A 117 16.01 -10.91 9.01
CA VAL A 117 16.82 -10.97 7.80
C VAL A 117 16.46 -12.22 6.99
N ALA A 118 16.43 -13.39 7.63
CA ALA A 118 16.11 -14.65 6.96
C ALA A 118 14.70 -14.66 6.37
N PHE A 119 13.71 -14.17 7.11
CA PHE A 119 12.33 -14.04 6.65
C PHE A 119 12.24 -13.12 5.44
N LYS A 120 12.88 -11.94 5.50
CA LYS A 120 12.90 -10.97 4.39
C LYS A 120 13.56 -11.55 3.14
N GLU A 121 14.71 -12.18 3.26
CA GLU A 121 15.41 -12.81 2.13
C GLU A 121 14.54 -13.87 1.45
N TYR A 122 13.86 -14.72 2.24
CA TYR A 122 12.97 -15.73 1.68
C TYR A 122 11.76 -15.10 1.00
N TYR A 123 11.11 -14.13 1.65
CA TYR A 123 9.98 -13.40 1.12
C TYR A 123 10.29 -12.76 -0.25
N GLU A 124 11.44 -12.08 -0.38
CA GLU A 124 11.86 -11.40 -1.60
C GLU A 124 12.07 -12.34 -2.79
N ARG A 125 12.40 -13.60 -2.52
CA ARG A 125 12.44 -14.66 -3.52
C ARG A 125 11.04 -15.21 -3.79
N LYS A 126 10.29 -15.55 -2.74
CA LYS A 126 8.98 -16.20 -2.82
C LYS A 126 7.93 -15.34 -3.51
N ARG A 127 7.94 -14.01 -3.28
CA ARG A 127 7.00 -13.07 -3.91
C ARG A 127 7.05 -13.07 -5.44
N ARG A 128 8.15 -13.55 -6.03
CA ARG A 128 8.29 -13.67 -7.50
C ARG A 128 7.43 -14.78 -8.09
N ASP A 129 7.00 -15.73 -7.25
CA ASP A 129 6.08 -16.81 -7.64
C ASP A 129 4.62 -16.31 -7.70
N PHE A 130 4.36 -15.10 -7.21
CA PHE A 130 3.03 -14.49 -7.21
C PHE A 130 2.85 -13.59 -8.44
N PRO A 131 1.63 -13.50 -8.98
CA PRO A 131 1.32 -12.55 -10.04
C PRO A 131 1.69 -11.13 -9.60
N THR A 132 2.33 -10.37 -10.50
CA THR A 132 2.60 -8.96 -10.27
C THR A 132 1.28 -8.20 -10.21
N GLN A 133 0.99 -7.61 -9.06
CA GLN A 133 -0.16 -6.71 -8.89
C GLN A 133 0.31 -5.26 -8.98
N CYS A 134 -0.44 -4.47 -9.74
CA CYS A 134 -0.18 -3.04 -9.84
C CYS A 134 -0.59 -2.34 -8.56
N ALA A 135 0.25 -1.41 -8.10
CA ALA A 135 -0.05 -0.59 -6.94
C ALA A 135 -1.35 0.21 -7.17
N HIS A 136 -2.25 0.13 -6.19
CA HIS A 136 -3.49 0.88 -6.15
C HIS A 136 -3.68 1.47 -4.76
N MET A 137 -4.04 2.75 -4.69
CA MET A 137 -4.31 3.43 -3.43
C MET A 137 -5.49 4.38 -3.63
N GLN A 138 -6.32 4.50 -2.59
CA GLN A 138 -7.41 5.47 -2.52
C GLN A 138 -7.28 6.26 -1.22
N LEU A 139 -7.35 7.59 -1.32
CA LEU A 139 -7.33 8.52 -0.20
C LEU A 139 -8.73 9.11 -0.04
N ALA A 140 -9.28 9.02 1.17
CA ALA A 140 -10.50 9.73 1.54
C ALA A 140 -10.17 11.09 2.17
N ASN A 141 -9.06 11.18 2.90
CA ASN A 141 -8.58 12.43 3.50
C ASN A 141 -7.42 13.00 2.66
N TYR A 142 -7.75 13.71 1.58
CA TYR A 142 -6.74 14.41 0.77
C TYR A 142 -6.71 15.91 1.13
N PRO A 143 -5.55 16.58 1.03
CA PRO A 143 -5.53 18.02 1.16
C PRO A 143 -6.20 18.66 -0.06
N SER A 144 -7.20 19.51 0.18
CA SER A 144 -8.07 20.15 -0.82
C SER A 144 -7.37 21.03 -1.85
N ASN A 145 -6.05 21.20 -1.75
CA ASN A 145 -5.23 22.01 -2.65
C ASN A 145 -4.40 21.18 -3.65
N ILE A 146 -4.56 19.84 -3.67
CA ILE A 146 -3.91 18.99 -4.68
C ILE A 146 -4.71 18.99 -5.99
N LEU A 147 -6.03 19.15 -5.91
CA LEU A 147 -6.95 19.16 -7.05
C LEU A 147 -7.91 20.34 -6.89
N ASP A 148 -8.14 21.09 -7.96
CA ASP A 148 -9.11 22.19 -7.95
C ASP A 148 -10.55 21.61 -7.99
N PRO A 149 -11.45 22.03 -7.08
CA PRO A 149 -12.87 21.68 -7.17
C PRO A 149 -13.46 22.15 -8.49
N ILE A 150 -14.28 21.31 -9.13
CA ILE A 150 -15.00 21.65 -10.36
C ILE A 150 -16.45 22.04 -10.04
N ASN A 151 -17.05 22.86 -10.89
CA ASN A 151 -18.48 23.18 -10.77
C ASN A 151 -19.32 22.13 -11.51
N CYS A 152 -20.53 21.90 -11.01
CA CYS A 152 -21.54 21.08 -11.66
C CYS A 152 -21.84 21.67 -13.06
N PRO A 153 -21.73 20.87 -14.15
CA PRO A 153 -21.90 21.37 -15.51
C PRO A 153 -23.36 21.68 -15.87
N ASP A 154 -24.31 21.25 -15.02
CA ASP A 154 -25.72 21.60 -15.16
C ASP A 154 -25.89 23.11 -14.96
N GLN A 155 -26.39 23.78 -16.01
CA GLN A 155 -26.62 25.23 -16.06
C GLN A 155 -27.60 25.73 -15.00
N THR A 156 -28.47 24.86 -14.48
CA THR A 156 -29.42 25.19 -13.41
C THR A 156 -28.83 25.00 -12.01
N CYS A 157 -27.70 24.29 -11.90
CA CYS A 157 -27.03 24.01 -10.62
C CYS A 157 -25.81 24.92 -10.42
N GLY A 158 -24.78 24.80 -11.26
CA GLY A 158 -23.53 25.58 -11.21
C GLY A 158 -22.71 25.49 -9.90
N ARG A 159 -23.15 24.70 -8.91
CA ARG A 159 -22.51 24.60 -7.58
C ARG A 159 -21.14 23.90 -7.67
N SER A 160 -20.21 24.30 -6.81
CA SER A 160 -18.94 23.59 -6.62
C SER A 160 -19.18 22.16 -6.14
N MET A 161 -18.44 21.21 -6.70
CA MET A 161 -18.49 19.79 -6.35
C MET A 161 -17.39 19.44 -5.36
N GLU A 162 -17.75 18.71 -4.31
CA GLU A 162 -16.79 18.14 -3.37
C GLU A 162 -16.12 16.90 -3.98
N ILE A 163 -14.81 16.74 -3.79
CA ILE A 163 -14.12 15.51 -4.19
C ILE A 163 -14.28 14.50 -3.03
N GLU A 164 -14.93 13.38 -3.31
CA GLU A 164 -15.20 12.32 -2.33
C GLU A 164 -13.95 11.47 -2.04
N SER A 165 -13.12 11.19 -3.05
CA SER A 165 -11.86 10.47 -2.89
C SER A 165 -10.89 10.71 -4.04
N VAL A 166 -9.59 10.48 -3.80
CA VAL A 166 -8.54 10.51 -4.82
C VAL A 166 -7.96 9.12 -4.98
N SER A 167 -7.89 8.62 -6.22
CA SER A 167 -7.36 7.31 -6.53
C SER A 167 -6.09 7.38 -7.36
N TYR A 168 -5.06 6.65 -6.92
CA TYR A 168 -3.83 6.41 -7.65
C TYR A 168 -3.83 4.96 -8.15
N LYS A 169 -3.61 4.77 -9.45
CA LYS A 169 -3.55 3.46 -10.10
C LYS A 169 -2.29 3.38 -10.94
N CYS A 170 -1.47 2.37 -10.68
CA CYS A 170 -0.29 2.09 -11.51
C CYS A 170 -0.72 1.52 -12.87
N CYS A 171 -0.07 1.98 -13.95
CA CYS A 171 -0.43 1.65 -15.33
C CYS A 171 0.23 0.40 -15.90
N HIS A 172 1.07 -0.32 -15.14
CA HIS A 172 1.76 -1.49 -15.68
C HIS A 172 0.74 -2.56 -16.15
N GLY A 173 0.93 -3.07 -17.37
CA GLY A 173 0.00 -4.03 -17.99
C GLY A 173 -1.22 -3.41 -18.67
N HIS A 174 -1.42 -2.09 -18.61
CA HIS A 174 -2.37 -1.39 -19.47
C HIS A 174 -1.56 -0.57 -20.47
N SER A 175 -1.48 -1.04 -21.72
CA SER A 175 -1.26 -0.11 -22.82
C SER A 175 -2.36 0.95 -22.70
N HIS A 176 -2.02 2.17 -22.34
CA HIS A 176 -2.89 3.31 -22.58
C HIS A 176 -3.06 3.45 -24.10
N LYS A 177 -3.88 2.61 -24.71
CA LYS A 177 -4.67 3.03 -25.85
C LYS A 177 -5.70 3.99 -25.26
N ALA A 178 -5.24 5.21 -24.98
CA ALA A 178 -6.16 6.32 -25.03
C ALA A 178 -6.71 6.27 -26.45
N GLU A 179 -7.94 5.77 -26.61
CA GLU A 179 -8.73 6.13 -27.77
C GLU A 179 -8.87 7.64 -27.69
N VAL A 180 -7.96 8.33 -28.36
CA VAL A 180 -8.16 9.72 -28.74
C VAL A 180 -9.46 9.69 -29.52
N PRO A 181 -10.52 10.39 -29.09
CA PRO A 181 -11.70 10.54 -29.91
C PRO A 181 -11.22 11.08 -31.26
N ALA A 182 -11.39 10.29 -32.30
CA ALA A 182 -11.08 10.69 -33.66
C ALA A 182 -12.12 11.73 -34.09
N GLU A 183 -11.94 12.96 -33.63
CA GLU A 183 -12.51 14.18 -34.19
C GLU A 183 -11.86 15.38 -33.49
N SER A 184 -10.65 15.70 -33.93
CA SER A 184 -10.14 17.07 -33.83
C SER A 184 -11.03 17.97 -34.69
N GLY A 185 -12.13 18.44 -34.11
CA GLY A 185 -12.91 19.53 -34.67
C GLY A 185 -12.03 20.76 -34.74
N VAL A 186 -11.60 21.11 -35.95
CA VAL A 186 -10.86 22.34 -36.21
C VAL A 186 -11.80 23.51 -35.90
N VAL A 187 -11.62 24.15 -34.75
CA VAL A 187 -12.34 25.39 -34.42
C VAL A 187 -11.77 26.49 -35.32
N LYS A 188 -12.41 26.74 -36.46
CA LYS A 188 -12.15 27.94 -37.26
C LYS A 188 -12.75 29.15 -36.55
N ILE A 189 -11.90 29.96 -35.95
CA ILE A 189 -12.27 31.30 -35.47
C ILE A 189 -12.28 32.23 -36.69
N GLU A 190 -13.45 32.46 -37.26
CA GLU A 190 -13.63 33.53 -38.24
C GLU A 190 -13.72 34.88 -37.52
N LYS A 191 -12.73 35.76 -37.76
CA LYS A 191 -12.82 37.16 -37.36
C LYS A 191 -13.82 37.86 -38.28
N LYS A 192 -15.02 38.15 -37.77
CA LYS A 192 -15.92 39.13 -38.39
C LYS A 192 -15.31 40.52 -38.19
N TYR A 193 -14.83 41.14 -39.27
CA TYR A 193 -14.74 42.59 -39.33
C TYR A 193 -16.12 43.14 -39.67
N SER A 194 -16.67 43.97 -38.80
CA SER A 194 -17.86 44.77 -39.10
C SER A 194 -17.48 45.91 -40.06
N PRO A 195 -18.38 46.27 -40.99
CA PRO A 195 -18.17 47.36 -41.95
C PRO A 195 -18.13 48.74 -41.30
#